data_AF-A0ABD0NI62-F1
#
_entry.id   AF-A0ABD0NI62-F1
#
_cell.length_a   1.000
_cell.length_b   1.000
_cell.length_c   1.000
_cell.angle_alpha   90.00
_cell.angle_beta   90.00
_cell.angle_gamma   90.00
#
_symmetry.space_group_name_H-M   'P 1'
#
loop_
_entity.id
_entity.type
_entity.pdbx_description
1 polymer ?
#
loop_
_entity_poly.entity_id
_entity_poly.type
_entity_poly.pdbx_seq_one_letter_code
_entity_poly.pdbx_strand_id
1 'polypeptide(L)'
;DVQCLHQFLEKTAYTAFHKLKETPSHQNYAELAKATLARIIVFNRRRTGEVSKMPLKGFNERDGTSLHDDVAMGLSKFEQKLCSHFSRVEIRGKRGRKVAVLLSPDMVDALTLLVSKR
;
A
#
# COMPACT_ATOMS: atom_id res chain seq x y z
N ASP A 1 5.39 -21.44 4.68
CA ASP A 1 5.97 -20.21 5.27
C ASP A 1 5.50 -18.91 4.60
N VAL A 2 5.90 -18.61 3.35
CA VAL A 2 5.58 -17.31 2.71
C VAL A 2 4.07 -17.09 2.53
N GLN A 3 3.33 -18.10 2.05
CA GLN A 3 1.87 -18.00 1.91
C GLN A 3 1.17 -17.87 3.27
N CYS A 4 1.62 -18.63 4.27
CA CYS A 4 1.07 -18.56 5.63
C CYS A 4 1.25 -17.16 6.24
N LEU A 5 2.44 -16.57 6.07
CA LEU A 5 2.70 -15.20 6.51
C LEU A 5 1.82 -14.18 5.78
N HIS A 6 1.66 -14.34 4.47
CA HIS A 6 0.81 -13.47 3.67
C HIS A 6 -0.65 -13.52 4.15
N GLN A 7 -1.24 -14.72 4.23
CA GLN A 7 -2.61 -14.94 4.71
C GLN A 7 -2.81 -14.42 6.13
N PHE A 8 -1.83 -14.64 7.01
CA PHE A 8 -1.87 -14.12 8.38
C PHE A 8 -1.94 -12.59 8.37
N LEU A 9 -1.03 -11.92 7.65
CA LEU A 9 -1.01 -10.46 7.57
C LEU A 9 -2.29 -9.89 6.95
N GLU A 10 -2.83 -10.53 5.92
CA GLU A 10 -4.12 -10.14 5.33
C GLU A 10 -5.25 -10.20 6.34
N LYS A 11 -5.39 -11.32 7.05
CA LYS A 11 -6.41 -11.48 8.09
C LYS A 11 -6.24 -10.47 9.23
N THR A 12 -5.00 -10.25 9.68
CA THR A 12 -4.70 -9.26 10.73
C THR A 12 -5.07 -7.84 10.29
N ALA A 13 -4.69 -7.43 9.07
CA ALA A 13 -5.02 -6.10 8.55
C ALA A 13 -6.53 -5.92 8.37
N TYR A 14 -7.23 -6.94 7.85
CA TYR A 14 -8.68 -6.93 7.73
C TYR A 14 -9.36 -6.73 9.08
N THR A 15 -9.01 -7.55 10.08
CA THR A 15 -9.58 -7.43 11.43
C THR A 15 -9.28 -6.07 12.07
N ALA A 16 -8.04 -5.57 11.94
CA ALA A 16 -7.66 -4.27 12.48
C ALA A 16 -8.40 -3.11 11.80
N PHE A 17 -8.64 -3.21 10.48
CA PHE A 17 -9.38 -2.21 9.71
C PHE A 17 -10.81 -2.07 10.23
N HIS A 18 -11.52 -3.19 10.36
CA HIS A 18 -12.88 -3.21 10.88
C HIS A 18 -12.95 -2.73 12.34
N LYS A 19 -12.02 -3.17 13.19
CA LYS A 19 -11.93 -2.70 14.59
C LYS A 19 -11.76 -1.19 14.69
N LEU A 20 -10.87 -0.59 13.90
CA LEU A 20 -10.68 0.87 13.91
C LEU A 20 -11.91 1.60 13.37
N LYS A 21 -12.58 1.03 12.37
CA LYS A 21 -13.80 1.60 11.79
C LYS A 21 -14.97 1.61 12.79
N GLU A 22 -15.15 0.52 13.52
CA GLU A 22 -16.25 0.33 14.48
C GLU A 22 -15.97 1.00 15.84
N THR A 23 -14.72 0.92 16.33
CA THR A 23 -14.32 1.43 17.64
C THR A 23 -13.02 2.24 17.52
N PRO A 24 -13.10 3.54 17.19
CA PRO A 24 -11.92 4.37 17.10
C PRO A 24 -11.19 4.48 18.43
N SER A 25 -9.91 4.09 18.45
CA SER A 25 -9.03 4.23 19.62
C SER A 25 -7.57 4.28 19.19
N HIS A 26 -6.69 4.81 20.05
CA HIS A 26 -5.24 4.82 19.79
C HIS A 26 -4.68 3.41 19.61
N GLN A 27 -5.21 2.44 20.35
CA GLN A 27 -4.79 1.05 20.26
C GLN A 27 -5.18 0.45 18.90
N ASN A 28 -6.44 0.60 18.48
CA ASN A 28 -6.91 0.08 17.19
C ASN A 28 -6.22 0.78 16.01
N TYR A 29 -5.91 2.07 16.17
CA TYR A 29 -5.12 2.82 15.19
C TYR A 29 -3.72 2.21 15.03
N ALA A 30 -3.02 2.00 16.15
CA ALA A 30 -1.67 1.42 16.15
C ALA A 30 -1.66 0.00 15.58
N GLU A 31 -2.69 -0.81 15.84
CA GLU A 31 -2.84 -2.16 15.27
C GLU A 31 -2.97 -2.11 13.74
N LEU A 32 -3.88 -1.28 13.21
CA LEU A 32 -4.05 -1.14 11.77
C LEU A 32 -2.79 -0.57 11.11
N ALA A 33 -2.15 0.43 11.72
CA ALA A 33 -0.92 1.03 11.21
C ALA A 33 0.21 0.00 11.10
N LYS A 34 0.41 -0.81 12.14
CA LYS A 34 1.44 -1.87 12.15
C LYS A 34 1.16 -2.94 11.09
N ALA A 35 -0.07 -3.44 11.03
CA ALA A 35 -0.45 -4.47 10.07
C ALA A 35 -0.32 -3.97 8.62
N THR A 36 -0.79 -2.76 8.35
CA THR A 36 -0.69 -2.12 7.02
C THR A 36 0.77 -1.89 6.63
N LEU A 37 1.60 -1.36 7.53
CA LEU A 37 3.02 -1.16 7.29
C LEU A 37 3.74 -2.48 6.95
N ALA A 38 3.50 -3.53 7.74
CA ALA A 38 4.09 -4.84 7.50
C ALA A 38 3.69 -5.42 6.14
N ARG A 39 2.41 -5.32 5.76
CA ARG A 39 1.90 -5.77 4.46
C ARG A 39 2.58 -5.04 3.30
N ILE A 40 2.66 -3.71 3.35
CA ILE A 40 3.29 -2.92 2.30
C ILE A 40 4.78 -3.29 2.16
N ILE A 41 5.49 -3.46 3.28
CA ILE A 41 6.92 -3.84 3.28
C ILE A 41 7.12 -5.22 2.65
N VAL A 42 6.33 -6.22 3.06
CA VAL A 42 6.45 -7.59 2.53
C VAL A 42 6.14 -7.61 1.04
N PHE A 43 5.12 -6.88 0.59
CA PHE A 43 4.74 -6.79 -0.82
C PHE A 43 5.81 -6.08 -1.66
N ASN A 44 6.43 -5.02 -1.15
CA ASN A 44 7.40 -4.19 -1.88
C ASN A 44 8.86 -4.61 -1.64
N ARG A 45 9.16 -5.91 -1.72
CA ARG A 45 10.53 -6.50 -1.59
C ARG A 45 11.30 -6.04 -0.34
N ARG A 46 10.63 -5.94 0.81
CA ARG A 46 11.22 -5.58 2.11
C ARG A 46 11.89 -4.20 2.15
N ARG A 47 11.35 -3.22 1.42
CA ARG A 47 11.77 -1.80 1.47
C ARG A 47 11.31 -1.11 2.75
N THR A 48 11.83 -1.54 3.89
CA THR A 48 11.45 -1.05 5.22
C THR A 48 11.64 0.46 5.35
N GLY A 49 12.84 0.96 4.98
CA GLY A 49 13.22 2.35 5.20
C GLY A 49 12.47 3.34 4.31
N GLU A 50 12.20 2.99 3.06
CA GLU A 50 11.48 3.85 2.13
C GLU A 50 9.98 3.88 2.45
N VAL A 51 9.36 2.72 2.72
CA VAL A 51 7.93 2.64 3.06
C VAL A 51 7.64 3.36 4.38
N SER A 52 8.47 3.17 5.41
CA SER A 52 8.25 3.81 6.72
C SER A 52 8.40 5.34 6.67
N LYS A 53 9.07 5.87 5.64
CA LYS A 53 9.31 7.30 5.44
C LYS A 53 8.43 7.90 4.33
N MET A 54 7.44 7.15 3.85
CA MET A 54 6.53 7.64 2.82
C MET A 54 5.79 8.89 3.32
N PRO A 55 5.97 10.06 2.68
CA PRO A 55 5.27 11.27 3.08
C PRO A 55 3.79 11.18 2.69
N LEU A 56 2.90 11.77 3.50
CA LEU A 56 1.46 11.84 3.16
C LEU A 56 1.21 12.50 1.80
N LYS A 57 1.99 13.53 1.46
CA LYS A 57 1.95 14.16 0.14
C LYS A 57 2.15 13.13 -0.98
N GLY A 58 3.15 12.26 -0.85
CA GLY A 58 3.40 11.20 -1.84
C GLY A 58 2.25 10.21 -1.94
N PHE A 59 1.63 9.84 -0.81
CA PHE A 59 0.43 9.01 -0.84
C PHE A 59 -0.74 9.71 -1.53
N ASN A 60 -0.99 11.00 -1.26
CA ASN A 60 -2.10 11.74 -1.85
C ASN A 60 -1.90 12.02 -3.35
N GLU A 61 -0.66 12.25 -3.78
CA GLU A 61 -0.26 12.44 -5.17
C GLU A 61 0.04 11.12 -5.91
N ARG A 62 -0.40 9.99 -5.34
CA ARG A 62 -0.18 8.67 -5.95
C ARG A 62 -0.81 8.61 -7.34
N ASP A 63 -0.11 7.94 -8.24
CA ASP A 63 -0.59 7.73 -9.59
C ASP A 63 -1.75 6.73 -9.56
N GLY A 64 -2.95 7.26 -9.76
CA GLY A 64 -4.19 6.51 -9.97
C GLY A 64 -4.74 6.68 -11.39
N THR A 65 -3.93 7.23 -12.30
CA THR A 65 -4.36 7.41 -13.69
C THR A 65 -4.38 6.08 -14.43
N SER A 66 -5.30 5.95 -15.38
CA SER A 66 -5.36 4.77 -16.25
C SER A 66 -4.07 4.66 -17.06
N LEU A 67 -3.61 3.43 -17.29
CA LEU A 67 -2.48 3.14 -18.14
C LEU A 67 -2.67 3.80 -19.52
N HIS A 68 -1.70 4.57 -19.99
CA HIS A 68 -1.76 5.23 -21.29
C HIS A 68 -1.84 4.17 -22.41
N ASP A 69 -2.66 4.42 -23.43
CA ASP A 69 -2.94 3.46 -24.50
C ASP A 69 -1.66 2.98 -25.21
N ASP A 70 -0.72 3.90 -25.47
CA ASP A 70 0.59 3.57 -26.05
C ASP A 70 1.41 2.59 -25.21
N VAL A 71 1.32 2.68 -23.88
CA VAL A 71 1.99 1.75 -22.97
C VAL A 71 1.21 0.43 -22.93
N ALA A 72 -0.12 0.50 -22.95
CA ALA A 72 -0.99 -0.67 -22.94
C ALA A 72 -0.76 -1.59 -24.14
N MET A 73 -0.49 -1.03 -25.32
CA MET A 73 -0.20 -1.80 -26.54
C MET A 73 1.01 -2.73 -26.39
N GLY A 74 2.00 -2.35 -25.58
CA GLY A 74 3.20 -3.15 -25.33
C GLY A 74 3.06 -4.18 -24.20
N LEU A 75 1.95 -4.18 -23.47
CA LEU A 75 1.73 -5.05 -22.31
C LEU A 75 0.75 -6.18 -22.63
N SER A 76 1.00 -7.35 -22.04
CA SER A 76 0.02 -8.43 -22.02
C SER A 76 -1.24 -8.02 -21.26
N LYS A 77 -2.36 -8.71 -21.55
CA LYS A 77 -3.62 -8.50 -20.82
C LYS A 77 -3.47 -8.65 -19.30
N PHE A 78 -2.57 -9.54 -18.89
CA PHE A 78 -2.28 -9.76 -17.48
C PHE A 78 -1.56 -8.55 -16.85
N GLU A 79 -0.51 -8.05 -17.51
CA GLU A 79 0.22 -6.87 -17.05
C GLU A 79 -0.66 -5.61 -17.03
N GLN A 80 -1.49 -5.40 -18.04
CA GLN A 80 -2.48 -4.31 -18.05
C GLN A 80 -3.40 -4.39 -16.84
N LYS A 81 -3.86 -5.59 -16.48
CA LYS A 81 -4.72 -5.82 -15.31
C LYS A 81 -3.98 -5.60 -13.99
N LEU A 82 -2.69 -5.92 -13.92
CA LEU A 82 -1.88 -5.58 -12.74
C LEU A 82 -1.70 -4.06 -12.61
N CYS A 83 -1.39 -3.37 -13.71
CA CYS A 83 -1.23 -1.92 -13.70
C CYS A 83 -2.51 -1.17 -13.28
N SER A 84 -3.69 -1.66 -13.68
CA SER A 84 -4.95 -1.04 -13.24
C SER A 84 -5.35 -1.40 -11.81
N HIS A 85 -4.87 -2.52 -11.28
CA HIS A 85 -5.19 -2.97 -9.92
C HIS A 85 -4.36 -2.27 -8.85
N PHE A 86 -3.08 -2.01 -9.09
CA PHE A 86 -2.17 -1.42 -8.10
C PHE A 86 -1.98 0.08 -8.31
N SER A 87 -2.11 0.87 -7.25
CA SER A 87 -1.69 2.28 -7.28
C SER A 87 -0.20 2.41 -7.06
N ARG A 88 0.44 3.39 -7.72
CA ARG A 88 1.88 3.62 -7.63
C ARG A 88 2.18 4.89 -6.86
N VAL A 89 2.96 4.77 -5.78
CA VAL A 89 3.52 5.90 -5.06
C VAL A 89 4.99 6.05 -5.42
N GLU A 90 5.41 7.23 -5.88
CA GLU A 90 6.82 7.55 -6.07
C GLU A 90 7.41 8.17 -4.81
N ILE A 91 8.45 7.54 -4.25
CA ILE A 91 9.19 8.02 -3.08
C ILE A 91 10.68 8.18 -3.40
N ARG A 92 11.39 9.01 -2.64
CA ARG A 92 12.84 9.19 -2.78
C ARG A 92 13.58 8.07 -2.05
N GLY A 93 14.29 7.25 -2.80
CA GLY A 93 15.24 6.27 -2.30
C GLY A 93 16.63 6.85 -2.06
N LYS A 94 17.61 5.97 -1.85
CA LYS A 94 19.02 6.34 -1.64
C LYS A 94 19.55 7.17 -2.82
N ARG A 95 20.37 8.18 -2.50
CA ARG A 95 21.00 9.08 -3.48
C ARG A 95 20.00 9.85 -4.35
N GLY A 96 18.79 10.10 -3.84
CA GLY A 96 17.76 10.89 -4.54
C GLY A 96 17.05 10.15 -5.68
N ARG A 97 17.33 8.87 -5.91
CA ARG A 97 16.65 8.09 -6.96
C ARG A 97 15.19 7.88 -6.60
N LYS A 98 14.27 8.04 -7.56
CA LYS A 98 12.86 7.70 -7.37
C LYS A 98 12.68 6.19 -7.27
N VAL A 99 11.79 5.78 -6.38
CA VAL A 99 11.47 4.38 -6.09
C VAL A 99 9.95 4.26 -6.05
N ALA A 100 9.41 3.29 -6.79
CA ALA A 100 7.98 3.00 -6.76
C ALA A 100 7.62 2.08 -5.58
N VAL A 101 6.55 2.43 -4.86
CA VAL A 101 5.84 1.55 -3.94
C VAL A 101 4.47 1.25 -4.54
N LEU A 102 4.18 -0.03 -4.73
CA LEU A 102 2.90 -0.50 -5.21
C LEU A 102 1.98 -0.78 -4.02
N LEU A 103 0.75 -0.31 -4.13
CA LEU A 103 -0.30 -0.48 -3.13
C LEU A 103 -1.50 -1.19 -3.77
N SER A 104 -1.96 -2.27 -3.14
CA SER A 104 -3.24 -2.88 -3.50
C SER A 104 -4.42 -2.01 -2.99
N PRO A 105 -5.63 -2.19 -3.54
CA PRO A 105 -6.80 -1.39 -3.15
C PRO A 105 -7.06 -1.40 -1.64
N ASP A 106 -6.95 -2.55 -1.00
CA ASP A 106 -7.14 -2.70 0.44
C ASP A 106 -6.04 -2.02 1.29
N MET A 107 -4.80 -1.94 0.80
CA MET A 107 -3.75 -1.13 1.43
C MET A 107 -4.06 0.37 1.31
N VAL A 108 -4.61 0.80 0.16
CA VAL A 108 -5.04 2.19 -0.05
C VAL A 108 -6.19 2.54 0.90
N ASP A 109 -7.17 1.66 1.05
CA ASP A 109 -8.29 1.85 1.98
C ASP A 109 -7.82 1.98 3.42
N ALA A 110 -6.91 1.08 3.85
CA ALA A 110 -6.33 1.12 5.19
C ALA A 110 -5.56 2.42 5.45
N LEU A 111 -4.72 2.87 4.51
CA LEU A 111 -4.00 4.13 4.62
C LEU A 111 -4.97 5.33 4.63
N THR A 112 -6.02 5.30 3.83
CA THR A 112 -7.06 6.35 3.81
C THR A 112 -7.77 6.43 5.16
N LEU A 113 -8.15 5.29 5.74
CA LEU A 113 -8.75 5.24 7.07
C LEU A 113 -7.81 5.81 8.13
N LEU A 114 -6.53 5.40 8.13
CA LEU A 114 -5.51 5.92 9.04
C LEU A 114 -5.30 7.44 8.90
N VAL A 115 -5.36 7.97 7.69
CA VAL A 115 -5.26 9.42 7.45
C VAL A 115 -6.50 10.14 7.97
N SER A 116 -7.70 9.59 7.77
CA SER A 116 -8.96 10.20 8.24
C SER A 116 -9.12 10.21 9.77
N LYS A 117 -8.39 9.35 10.48
CA LYS A 117 -8.44 9.20 11.94
C LYS A 117 -7.17 9.72 12.63
N ARG A 118 -6.33 10.45 11.90
CA ARG A 118 -5.12 11.10 12.41
C ARG A 118 -5.49 12.37 13.18
#